data_AF-A0A9E5YI59-F1
#
_entry.id   AF-A0A9E5YI59-F1
#
_cell.length_a   1.000
_cell.length_b   1.000
_cell.length_c   1.000
_cell.angle_alpha   90.00
_cell.angle_beta   90.00
_cell.angle_gamma   90.00
#
_symmetry.space_group_name_H-M   'P 1'
#
loop_
_entity.id
_entity.type
_entity.pdbx_description
1 polymer ?
#
loop_
_entity_poly.entity_id
_entity_poly.type
_entity_poly.pdbx_seq_one_letter_code
_entity_poly.pdbx_strand_id
1 'polypeptide(L)' 'MEKIHFLPIGKIVGTHGVKGTIKVYSYAETFFVFEPEGVILLKNLQGKEKTYTIKWA' A
#
# COMPACT_ATOMS: atom_id res chain seq x y z
N MET A 1 22.85 -11.11 4.86
CA MET A 1 22.04 -9.94 4.44
C MET A 1 20.74 -10.49 3.91
N GLU A 2 19.65 -10.43 4.68
CA GLU A 2 18.36 -10.98 4.24
C GLU A 2 17.90 -10.27 2.97
N LYS A 3 17.49 -11.05 1.97
CA LYS A 3 16.92 -10.53 0.73
C LYS A 3 15.56 -9.90 1.07
N ILE A 4 15.44 -8.59 0.96
CA ILE A 4 14.13 -7.94 1.05
C ILE A 4 13.37 -8.26 -0.25
N HIS A 5 12.41 -9.19 -0.20
CA HIS A 5 11.62 -9.60 -1.37
C HIS A 5 10.53 -8.57 -1.77
N PHE A 6 10.45 -7.44 -1.07
CA PHE A 6 9.43 -6.42 -1.27
C PHE A 6 10.03 -5.02 -1.33
N LEU A 7 9.61 -4.22 -2.31
CA LEU A 7 10.00 -2.82 -2.44
C LEU A 7 8.90 -1.92 -1.85
N PRO A 8 9.23 -0.95 -0.97
CA PRO A 8 8.25 0.03 -0.50
C PRO A 8 7.79 0.92 -1.66
N ILE A 9 6.49 0.89 -1.97
CA ILE A 9 5.89 1.72 -3.04
C ILE A 9 5.14 2.95 -2.52
N GLY A 10 5.00 3.10 -1.21
CA GLY A 10 4.35 4.28 -0.60
C GLY A 10 4.15 4.16 0.91
N LYS A 11 3.50 5.19 1.47
CA LYS A 11 3.13 5.27 2.89
C LYS A 11 1.68 5.74 3.07
N ILE A 12 0.94 5.08 3.95
CA ILE A 12 -0.39 5.54 4.37
C ILE A 12 -0.23 6.82 5.20
N VAL A 13 -0.88 7.90 4.76
CA VAL A 13 -0.80 9.22 5.41
C VAL A 13 -2.13 9.66 6.02
N GLY A 14 -3.20 8.90 5.83
CA GLY A 14 -4.51 9.17 6.42
C GLY A 14 -5.63 8.47 5.67
N THR A 15 -6.87 8.81 6.02
CA THR A 15 -8.07 8.40 5.31
C THR A 15 -8.47 9.47 4.28
N HIS A 16 -9.29 9.08 3.31
CA HIS A 16 -9.87 9.96 2.31
C HIS A 16 -11.36 9.63 2.11
N GLY A 17 -12.20 10.66 2.18
CA GLY A 17 -13.65 10.51 2.05
C GLY A 17 -14.30 9.70 3.18
N VAL A 18 -15.56 9.31 2.97
CA VAL A 18 -16.40 8.62 3.98
C VAL A 18 -16.49 7.10 3.78
N LYS A 19 -16.04 6.59 2.62
CA LYS A 19 -16.09 5.15 2.30
C LYS A 19 -14.89 4.36 2.87
N GLY A 20 -14.03 5.01 3.66
CA GLY A 20 -12.83 4.36 4.23
C GLY A 20 -11.68 4.19 3.23
N THR A 21 -11.68 4.93 2.12
CA THR A 21 -10.54 4.97 1.19
C THR A 21 -9.31 5.50 1.91
N ILE A 22 -8.14 4.97 1.58
CA ILE A 22 -6.88 5.33 2.23
C ILE A 22 -6.09 6.29 1.35
N LYS A 23 -5.57 7.37 1.96
CA LYS A 23 -4.65 8.29 1.29
C LYS A 23 -3.22 7.75 1.42
N VAL A 24 -2.55 7.61 0.29
CA VAL A 24 -1.17 7.10 0.20
C VAL A 24 -0.28 8.18 -0.41
N TYR A 25 0.87 8.42 0.20
CA TYR A 25 1.98 9.11 -0.45
C TYR A 25 2.77 8.08 -1.27
N SER A 26 2.75 8.22 -2.59
CA SER A 26 3.41 7.29 -3.51
C SER A 26 4.93 7.53 -3.56
N TYR A 27 5.70 6.44 -3.57
CA TYR A 27 7.11 6.43 -3.95
C TYR A 27 7.33 5.87 -5.36
N ALA A 28 6.30 5.24 -5.94
CA ALA A 28 6.37 4.68 -7.28
C ALA A 28 6.33 5.78 -8.34
N GLU A 29 7.08 5.58 -9.43
CA GLU A 29 7.10 6.47 -10.60
C GLU A 29 5.78 6.46 -11.38
N THR A 30 4.97 5.42 -11.20
CA THR A 30 3.67 5.24 -11.86
C THR A 30 2.61 4.74 -10.88
N PHE A 31 1.35 5.14 -11.11
CA PHE A 31 0.20 4.66 -10.35
C PHE A 31 -0.26 3.26 -10.74
N PHE A 32 0.32 2.65 -11.79
CA PHE A 32 -0.03 1.30 -12.23
C PHE A 32 0.09 0.24 -11.12
N VAL A 33 0.99 0.43 -10.16
CA VAL A 33 1.15 -0.47 -9.00
C VAL A 33 -0.03 -0.40 -8.01
N PHE A 34 -0.93 0.57 -8.18
CA PHE A 34 -2.13 0.76 -7.37
C PHE A 34 -3.42 0.45 -8.12
N GLU A 35 -3.38 -0.25 -9.25
CA GLU A 35 -4.59 -0.64 -9.98
C GLU A 35 -5.51 -1.56 -9.15
N PRO A 36 -6.84 -1.56 -9.40
CA PRO A 36 -7.77 -2.46 -8.74
C PRO A 36 -7.35 -3.92 -8.91
N GLU A 37 -7.73 -4.77 -7.95
CA GLU A 37 -7.35 -6.20 -7.87
C GLU A 37 -5.86 -6.47 -7.65
N GLY A 38 -5.01 -5.44 -7.69
CA GLY A 38 -3.62 -5.52 -7.27
C GLY A 38 -3.49 -5.96 -5.81
N VAL A 39 -2.46 -6.75 -5.50
CA VAL A 39 -2.20 -7.26 -4.15
C VAL A 39 -1.01 -6.53 -3.55
N ILE A 40 -1.19 -5.94 -2.38
CA ILE A 40 -0.15 -5.19 -1.66
C ILE A 40 0.08 -5.73 -0.25
N LEU A 41 1.34 -5.68 0.19
CA LEU A 41 1.73 -5.98 1.56
C LEU A 41 1.80 -4.67 2.35
N LEU A 42 1.04 -4.58 3.45
CA LEU A 42 1.18 -3.51 4.41
C LEU A 42 2.05 -3.96 5.58
N LYS A 43 3.00 -3.11 5.96
CA LYS A 43 3.85 -3.29 7.13
C LYS A 43 3.69 -2.11 8.08
N ASN A 44 3.40 -2.38 9.35
CA ASN A 44 3.35 -1.33 10.36
C ASN A 44 4.72 -1.09 11.01
N LEU A 45 4.81 -0.07 11.86
CA LEU A 45 6.06 0.28 12.56
C LEU A 45 6.59 -0.81 13.52
N GLN A 46 5.75 -1.76 13.90
CA GLN A 46 6.13 -2.92 14.72
C GLN A 46 6.57 -4.12 13.85
N GLY A 47 6.63 -3.94 12.53
CA GLY A 47 6.97 -4.98 11.59
C GLY A 47 5.85 -5.99 11.31
N LYS A 48 4.63 -5.77 11.82
CA LYS A 48 3.48 -6.63 11.52
C LYS A 48 3.06 -6.44 10.08
N GLU A 49 2.99 -7.54 9.37
CA GLU A 49 2.66 -7.58 7.95
C GLU A 49 1.26 -8.15 7.71
N LYS A 50 0.55 -7.61 6.72
CA LYS A 50 -0.72 -8.15 6.25
C LYS A 50 -0.96 -7.77 4.79
N THR A 51 -1.41 -8.74 4.01
CA THR A 51 -1.73 -8.59 2.60
C THR A 51 -3.16 -8.12 2.40
N TYR A 52 -3.37 -7.23 1.43
CA TYR A 52 -4.67 -6.70 1.04
C TYR A 52 -4.78 -6.63 -0.49
N THR A 53 -5.99 -6.84 -0.99
CA THR A 53 -6.35 -6.54 -2.38
C THR A 53 -6.79 -5.08 -2.46
N ILE A 54 -6.30 -4.35 -3.46
CA ILE A 54 -6.70 -2.98 -3.74
C ILE A 54 -8.12 -3.02 -4.32
N LYS A 55 -9.03 -2.34 -3.62
CA LYS A 55 -10.41 -2.14 -4.05
C LYS A 55 -10.65 -0.65 -4.19
N TRP A 56 -10.71 -0.19 -5.44
CA TRP A 56 -11.29 1.12 -5.73
C TRP A 56 -12.82 0.98 -5.75
N ALA A 57 -13.51 1.99 -5.22
CA ALA A 57 -14.94 2.00 -4.94
C ALA A 57 -15.63 3.24 -5.52
#